data_AF-A0AA86MCR0-F1
#
_entry.id   AF-A0AA86MCR0-F1
#
_cell.length_a   1.000
_cell.length_b   1.000
_cell.length_c   1.000
_cell.angle_alpha   90.00
_cell.angle_beta   90.00
_cell.angle_gamma   90.00
#
_symmetry.space_group_name_H-M   'P 1'
#
loop_
_entity.id
_entity.type
_entity.pdbx_description
1 polymer ?
#
loop_
_entity_poly.entity_id
_entity_poly.type
_entity_poly.pdbx_seq_one_letter_code
_entity_poly.pdbx_strand_id
1 'polypeptide(L)'
;MTRSVIVPFFISHQGCPHRCVFCDQERIAGRAGRLPTVAEIHSAVKTFGRGRPVEAAFYGGTFTSLPRNDQERLLTALQPLRRDGSVRSVRLSTRPDALDAETAGFLRSMGVASVELGVQSMDDRVLAASGRGHSAADTVRAFEVLRREGIAAGAQLMPGLPGDSRERSLDSLTRILDLKPVSLRIYPTLVVAGTRLAGLWAEGSYTPLTLADAVPLCADMLLACKRAGVPVIRLGLQPTDILERSVLAGPWHPALRQLVEGELWYRLLERLTAGLAAGTEVSVACAPARISDVVGQRRANLSRLLERRGIVITGVAGCPTAAPDTLTLTHAGGTVAGGLTD
;
A
#
# COMPACT_ATOMS: atom_id res chain seq x y z
N MET A 1 -0.56 -5.63 -20.67
CA MET A 1 -1.83 -6.00 -20.01
C MET A 1 -2.62 -4.75 -19.69
N THR A 2 -3.80 -4.59 -20.26
CA THR A 2 -4.72 -3.49 -19.93
C THR A 2 -5.11 -3.59 -18.46
N ARG A 3 -4.80 -2.54 -17.69
CA ARG A 3 -5.11 -2.44 -16.26
C ARG A 3 -6.63 -2.57 -16.11
N SER A 4 -7.10 -3.64 -15.47
CA SER A 4 -8.53 -3.86 -15.32
C SER A 4 -9.16 -2.78 -14.47
N VAL A 5 -10.36 -2.34 -14.84
CA VAL A 5 -11.10 -1.34 -14.08
C VAL A 5 -11.54 -1.97 -12.77
N ILE A 6 -11.17 -1.37 -11.64
CA ILE A 6 -11.60 -1.81 -10.32
C ILE A 6 -12.86 -1.03 -9.94
N VAL A 7 -13.93 -1.73 -9.58
CA VAL A 7 -15.17 -1.14 -9.06
C VAL A 7 -15.20 -1.33 -7.54
N PRO A 8 -14.96 -0.27 -6.75
CA PRO A 8 -14.89 -0.37 -5.30
C PRO A 8 -16.29 -0.33 -4.66
N PHE A 9 -16.51 -1.20 -3.67
CA PHE A 9 -17.68 -1.22 -2.80
C PHE A 9 -17.20 -1.12 -1.35
N PHE A 10 -17.61 -0.08 -0.62
CA PHE A 10 -17.17 0.14 0.76
C PHE A 10 -18.22 -0.38 1.75
N ILE A 11 -17.81 -1.28 2.67
CA ILE A 11 -18.67 -1.87 3.70
C ILE A 11 -18.42 -1.30 5.11
N SER A 12 -17.64 -0.22 5.19
CA SER A 12 -17.44 0.62 6.40
C SER A 12 -17.12 -0.13 7.70
N HIS A 13 -16.20 -1.11 7.65
CA HIS A 13 -15.73 -1.84 8.84
C HIS A 13 -16.82 -2.59 9.65
N GLN A 14 -17.99 -2.81 9.05
CA GLN A 14 -19.11 -3.48 9.72
C GLN A 14 -18.75 -4.90 10.11
N GLY A 15 -19.25 -5.32 11.28
CA GLY A 15 -18.97 -6.64 11.85
C GLY A 15 -17.64 -6.75 12.60
N CYS A 16 -16.81 -5.70 12.67
CA CYS A 16 -15.56 -5.76 13.44
C CYS A 16 -15.82 -5.84 14.96
N PRO A 17 -15.33 -6.87 15.66
CA PRO A 17 -15.50 -6.99 17.11
C PRO A 17 -14.50 -6.14 17.91
N HIS A 18 -13.53 -5.50 17.24
CA HIS A 18 -12.43 -4.78 17.90
C HIS A 18 -12.43 -3.27 17.61
N ARG A 19 -11.80 -2.53 18.53
CA ARG A 19 -11.65 -1.07 18.48
C ARG A 19 -10.18 -0.67 18.32
N CYS A 20 -9.73 -0.64 17.07
CA CYS A 20 -8.37 -0.22 16.76
C CYS A 20 -8.17 1.27 17.03
N VAL A 21 -7.02 1.65 17.55
CA VAL A 21 -6.73 3.04 17.95
C VAL A 21 -6.81 4.03 16.78
N PHE A 22 -6.45 3.60 15.58
CA PHE A 22 -6.41 4.41 14.36
C PHE A 22 -7.73 4.41 13.55
N CYS A 23 -8.77 3.70 14.01
CA CYS A 23 -10.06 3.67 13.33
C CYS A 23 -11.01 4.74 13.92
N ASP A 24 -11.60 5.56 13.06
CA ASP A 24 -12.59 6.59 13.43
C ASP A 24 -13.96 5.93 13.63
N GLN A 25 -14.14 5.34 14.80
CA GLN A 25 -15.30 4.51 15.08
C GLN A 25 -16.57 5.29 15.41
N GLU A 26 -16.51 6.52 15.92
CA GLU A 26 -17.73 7.29 16.21
C GLU A 26 -18.47 7.68 14.94
N ARG A 27 -17.72 8.02 13.88
CA ARG A 27 -18.28 8.25 12.55
C ARG A 27 -18.76 6.95 11.89
N ILE A 28 -18.13 5.81 12.18
CA ILE A 28 -18.51 4.47 11.67
C ILE A 28 -19.74 3.91 12.42
N ALA A 29 -19.84 4.09 13.72
CA ALA A 29 -20.94 3.61 14.56
C ALA A 29 -22.19 4.50 14.41
N GLY A 30 -22.01 5.81 14.17
CA GLY A 30 -23.10 6.78 13.95
C GLY A 30 -23.61 6.87 12.51
N ARG A 31 -22.80 6.47 11.51
CA ARG A 31 -23.26 6.15 10.15
C ARG A 31 -23.05 4.67 9.93
N ALA A 32 -24.08 3.87 10.22
CA ALA A 32 -24.19 2.53 9.66
C ALA A 32 -24.14 2.68 8.12
N GLY A 33 -22.95 2.58 7.55
CA GLY A 33 -22.74 2.71 6.12
C GLY A 33 -23.49 1.57 5.45
N ARG A 34 -24.71 1.81 4.97
CA ARG A 34 -25.58 0.78 4.41
C ARG A 34 -24.79 -0.06 3.41
N LEU A 35 -24.79 -1.38 3.60
CA LEU A 35 -24.20 -2.30 2.65
C LEU A 35 -24.84 -2.07 1.28
N PRO A 36 -24.06 -2.14 0.18
CA PRO A 36 -24.61 -1.90 -1.14
C PRO A 36 -25.72 -2.91 -1.44
N THR A 37 -26.78 -2.43 -2.08
CA THR A 37 -27.86 -3.26 -2.60
C THR A 37 -27.42 -3.93 -3.90
N VAL A 38 -28.13 -4.98 -4.31
CA VAL A 38 -27.91 -5.65 -5.59
C VAL A 38 -27.99 -4.65 -6.75
N ALA A 39 -28.99 -3.75 -6.74
CA ALA A 39 -29.17 -2.73 -7.76
C ALA A 39 -27.98 -1.76 -7.84
N GLU A 40 -27.44 -1.34 -6.69
CA GLU A 40 -26.25 -0.48 -6.64
C GLU A 40 -24.99 -1.19 -7.16
N ILE A 41 -24.82 -2.48 -6.84
CA ILE A 41 -23.71 -3.29 -7.35
C ILE A 41 -23.78 -3.36 -8.88
N HIS A 42 -24.94 -3.70 -9.43
CA HIS A 42 -25.15 -3.82 -10.87
C HIS A 42 -24.96 -2.49 -11.59
N SER A 43 -25.53 -1.42 -11.03
CA SER A 43 -25.41 -0.06 -11.57
C SER A 43 -23.94 0.41 -11.58
N ALA A 44 -23.20 0.17 -10.50
CA ALA A 44 -21.78 0.52 -10.42
C ALA A 44 -20.96 -0.24 -11.46
N VAL A 45 -21.12 -1.57 -11.56
CA VAL A 45 -20.39 -2.39 -12.56
C VAL A 45 -20.66 -1.88 -13.97
N LYS A 46 -21.92 -1.60 -14.32
CA LYS A 46 -22.29 -1.06 -15.64
C LYS A 46 -21.65 0.31 -15.90
N THR A 47 -21.77 1.22 -14.93
CA THR A 47 -21.32 2.61 -15.05
C THR A 47 -19.80 2.73 -15.16
N PHE A 48 -19.08 2.02 -14.29
CA PHE A 48 -17.63 2.10 -14.24
C PHE A 48 -16.96 1.18 -15.28
N GLY A 49 -17.56 0.03 -15.58
CA GLY A 49 -17.03 -0.89 -16.59
C GLY A 49 -17.03 -0.32 -18.00
N ARG A 50 -18.03 0.51 -18.35
CA ARG A 50 -18.18 1.12 -19.69
C ARG A 50 -18.02 0.07 -20.81
N GLY A 51 -18.66 -1.09 -20.64
CA GLY A 51 -18.60 -2.21 -21.59
C GLY A 51 -17.33 -3.06 -21.56
N ARG A 52 -16.41 -2.82 -20.61
CA ARG A 52 -15.20 -3.64 -20.40
C ARG A 52 -15.32 -4.47 -19.12
N PRO A 53 -14.75 -5.70 -19.09
CA PRO A 53 -14.72 -6.51 -17.88
C PRO A 53 -14.03 -5.80 -16.71
N VAL A 54 -14.63 -5.88 -15.53
CA VAL A 54 -14.15 -5.22 -14.30
C VAL A 54 -13.69 -6.23 -13.25
N GLU A 55 -12.93 -5.73 -12.28
CA GLU A 55 -12.70 -6.40 -11.00
C GLU A 55 -13.59 -5.75 -9.93
N ALA A 56 -14.48 -6.53 -9.31
CA ALA A 56 -15.29 -6.06 -8.19
C ALA A 56 -14.47 -6.14 -6.90
N ALA A 57 -14.43 -5.06 -6.12
CA ALA A 57 -13.59 -4.99 -4.92
C ALA A 57 -14.37 -4.52 -3.69
N PHE A 58 -14.55 -5.40 -2.69
CA PHE A 58 -15.13 -5.03 -1.40
C PHE A 58 -14.05 -4.53 -0.43
N TYR A 59 -14.14 -3.27 -0.04
CA TYR A 59 -13.22 -2.59 0.87
C TYR A 59 -13.86 -2.30 2.23
N GLY A 60 -13.07 -2.44 3.29
CA GLY A 60 -13.51 -2.23 4.68
C GLY A 60 -12.78 -3.13 5.67
N GLY A 61 -11.90 -4.03 5.21
CA GLY A 61 -10.99 -4.79 6.07
C GLY A 61 -11.67 -5.75 7.04
N THR A 62 -12.94 -6.10 6.79
CA THR A 62 -13.85 -6.81 7.71
C THR A 62 -14.90 -7.65 6.97
N PHE A 63 -14.74 -7.90 5.66
CA PHE A 63 -15.80 -8.53 4.86
C PHE A 63 -16.27 -9.86 5.44
N THR A 64 -15.34 -10.71 5.88
CA THR A 64 -15.68 -12.02 6.47
C THR A 64 -16.17 -11.93 7.92
N SER A 65 -16.14 -10.74 8.52
CA SER A 65 -16.75 -10.45 9.82
C SER A 65 -18.22 -10.01 9.71
N LEU A 66 -18.74 -9.77 8.51
CA LEU A 66 -20.17 -9.55 8.29
C LEU A 66 -20.97 -10.82 8.62
N PRO A 67 -22.27 -10.73 8.96
CA PRO A 67 -23.13 -11.91 9.02
C PRO A 67 -23.08 -12.72 7.72
N ARG A 68 -23.06 -14.06 7.80
CA ARG A 68 -22.94 -14.95 6.61
C ARG A 68 -23.97 -14.61 5.52
N ASN A 69 -25.22 -14.33 5.90
CA ASN A 69 -26.28 -13.93 4.96
C ASN A 69 -25.94 -12.64 4.18
N ASP A 70 -25.28 -11.66 4.80
CA ASP A 70 -24.84 -10.45 4.11
C ASP A 70 -23.66 -10.73 3.16
N GLN A 71 -22.71 -11.57 3.57
CA GLN A 71 -21.62 -12.01 2.69
C GLN A 71 -22.18 -12.72 1.45
N GLU A 72 -23.11 -13.65 1.66
CA GLU A 72 -23.81 -14.39 0.60
C GLU A 72 -24.58 -13.47 -0.33
N ARG A 73 -25.37 -12.53 0.22
CA ARG A 73 -26.12 -11.56 -0.57
C ARG A 73 -25.21 -10.72 -1.47
N LEU A 74 -24.09 -10.23 -0.93
CA LEU A 74 -23.14 -9.39 -1.68
C LEU A 74 -22.42 -10.17 -2.78
N LEU A 75 -21.96 -11.40 -2.49
CA LEU A 75 -21.25 -12.23 -3.47
C LEU A 75 -22.19 -12.86 -4.50
N THR A 76 -23.41 -13.22 -4.12
CA THR A 76 -24.43 -13.76 -5.02
C THR A 76 -24.87 -12.71 -6.04
N ALA A 77 -24.94 -11.43 -5.63
CA ALA A 77 -25.25 -10.31 -6.52
C ALA A 77 -24.28 -10.20 -7.72
N LEU A 78 -23.03 -10.66 -7.56
CA LEU A 78 -22.02 -10.64 -8.62
C LEU A 78 -22.10 -11.84 -9.56
N GLN A 79 -22.78 -12.94 -9.21
CA GLN A 79 -22.75 -14.17 -10.02
C GLN A 79 -23.33 -14.01 -11.43
N PRO A 80 -24.46 -13.30 -11.66
CA PRO A 80 -24.94 -13.03 -13.02
C PRO A 80 -23.92 -12.24 -13.85
N LEU A 81 -23.31 -11.20 -13.24
CA LEU A 81 -22.30 -10.35 -13.87
C LEU A 81 -20.99 -11.09 -14.16
N ARG A 82 -20.70 -12.16 -13.41
CA ARG A 82 -19.57 -13.05 -13.69
C ARG A 82 -19.86 -13.97 -14.87
N ARG A 83 -21.09 -14.48 -14.97
CA ARG A 83 -21.51 -15.39 -16.06
C ARG A 83 -21.55 -14.67 -17.41
N ASP A 84 -21.96 -13.40 -17.43
CA ASP A 84 -21.98 -12.59 -18.67
C ASP A 84 -20.62 -11.93 -19.01
N GLY A 85 -19.60 -12.12 -18.17
CA GLY A 85 -18.25 -11.60 -18.38
C GLY A 85 -18.04 -10.13 -17.97
N SER A 86 -19.06 -9.44 -17.47
CA SER A 86 -18.94 -8.06 -16.97
C SER A 86 -18.00 -7.95 -15.77
N VAL A 87 -17.99 -8.96 -14.89
CA VAL A 87 -17.10 -9.08 -13.73
C VAL A 87 -16.12 -10.23 -13.96
N ARG A 88 -14.86 -9.91 -14.19
CA ARG A 88 -13.79 -10.87 -14.45
C ARG A 88 -13.27 -11.54 -13.16
N SER A 89 -13.18 -10.77 -12.09
CA SER A 89 -12.67 -11.27 -10.79
C SER A 89 -13.28 -10.50 -9.63
N VAL A 90 -13.30 -11.15 -8.47
CA VAL A 90 -13.75 -10.55 -7.21
C VAL A 90 -12.56 -10.51 -6.25
N ARG A 91 -12.35 -9.36 -5.61
CA ARG A 91 -11.44 -9.22 -4.47
C ARG A 91 -12.16 -8.65 -3.26
N LEU A 92 -11.65 -8.96 -2.07
CA LEU A 92 -12.15 -8.38 -0.84
C LEU A 92 -11.02 -8.13 0.15
N SER A 93 -11.26 -7.27 1.15
CA SER A 93 -10.36 -7.11 2.29
C SER A 93 -10.98 -7.57 3.60
N THR A 94 -10.19 -8.27 4.41
CA THR A 94 -10.63 -8.78 5.70
C THR A 94 -9.52 -8.82 6.75
N ARG A 95 -9.88 -9.20 7.97
CA ARG A 95 -8.95 -9.42 9.08
C ARG A 95 -8.38 -10.84 9.03
N PRO A 96 -7.11 -11.05 9.41
CA PRO A 96 -6.52 -12.39 9.52
C PRO A 96 -7.29 -13.40 10.39
N ASP A 97 -7.77 -12.96 11.55
CA ASP A 97 -8.52 -13.75 12.54
C ASP A 97 -9.94 -14.11 12.10
N ALA A 98 -10.47 -13.47 11.05
CA ALA A 98 -11.79 -13.73 10.50
C ALA A 98 -11.76 -14.67 9.28
N LEU A 99 -10.71 -15.48 9.14
CA LEU A 99 -10.51 -16.33 7.97
C LEU A 99 -10.00 -17.73 8.36
N ASP A 100 -10.95 -18.66 8.44
CA ASP A 100 -10.70 -20.09 8.59
C ASP A 100 -10.94 -20.86 7.27
N ALA A 101 -10.73 -22.17 7.30
CA ALA A 101 -10.87 -23.04 6.13
C ALA A 101 -12.31 -23.04 5.57
N GLU A 102 -13.33 -23.04 6.44
CA GLU A 102 -14.73 -22.99 6.01
C GLU A 102 -15.02 -21.68 5.25
N THR A 103 -14.60 -20.55 5.83
CA THR A 103 -14.78 -19.24 5.24
C THR A 103 -14.02 -19.13 3.92
N ALA A 104 -12.78 -19.59 3.85
CA ALA A 104 -12.01 -19.56 2.61
C ALA A 104 -12.62 -20.46 1.51
N GLY A 105 -13.11 -21.65 1.86
CA GLY A 105 -13.84 -22.51 0.94
C GLY A 105 -15.13 -21.87 0.42
N PHE A 106 -15.86 -21.15 1.29
CA PHE A 106 -17.01 -20.34 0.89
C PHE A 106 -16.62 -19.19 -0.07
N LEU A 107 -15.55 -18.45 0.22
CA LEU A 107 -15.06 -17.40 -0.67
C LEU A 107 -14.66 -17.98 -2.03
N ARG A 108 -14.00 -19.13 -2.04
CA ARG A 108 -13.61 -19.86 -3.26
C ARG A 108 -14.83 -20.26 -4.08
N SER A 109 -15.86 -20.84 -3.46
CA SER A 109 -17.09 -21.27 -4.15
C SER A 109 -17.85 -20.08 -4.76
N MET A 110 -17.76 -18.91 -4.13
CA MET A 110 -18.31 -17.65 -4.63
C MET A 110 -17.44 -16.96 -5.70
N GLY A 111 -16.29 -17.54 -6.07
CA GLY A 111 -15.42 -17.02 -7.12
C GLY A 111 -14.55 -15.84 -6.72
N VAL A 112 -14.24 -15.70 -5.44
CA VAL A 112 -13.25 -14.73 -4.95
C VAL A 112 -11.86 -15.15 -5.41
N ALA A 113 -11.19 -14.26 -6.13
CA ALA A 113 -9.88 -14.51 -6.72
C ALA A 113 -8.73 -14.03 -5.82
N SER A 114 -8.96 -12.97 -5.04
CA SER A 114 -7.94 -12.47 -4.11
C SER A 114 -8.52 -11.88 -2.83
N VAL A 115 -7.75 -12.00 -1.75
CA VAL A 115 -8.06 -11.46 -0.42
C VAL A 115 -6.90 -10.60 0.05
N GLU A 116 -7.21 -9.39 0.50
CA GLU A 116 -6.26 -8.47 1.13
C GLU A 116 -6.42 -8.54 2.65
N LEU A 117 -5.37 -8.97 3.34
CA LEU A 117 -5.36 -9.11 4.78
C LEU A 117 -4.87 -7.82 5.45
N GLY A 118 -5.69 -7.30 6.37
CA GLY A 118 -5.34 -6.18 7.25
C GLY A 118 -4.39 -6.59 8.38
N VAL A 119 -3.16 -6.94 8.00
CA VAL A 119 -2.07 -7.40 8.88
C VAL A 119 -1.61 -6.29 9.82
N GLN A 120 -1.30 -5.13 9.25
CA GLN A 120 -0.74 -3.93 9.89
C GLN A 120 0.67 -4.10 10.45
N SER A 121 0.94 -5.13 11.24
CA SER A 121 2.25 -5.49 11.78
C SER A 121 2.34 -7.00 12.00
N MET A 122 3.55 -7.56 12.00
CA MET A 122 3.82 -8.92 12.47
C MET A 122 4.34 -8.94 13.91
N ASP A 123 4.35 -7.80 14.58
CA ASP A 123 4.75 -7.68 15.98
C ASP A 123 3.52 -7.63 16.90
N ASP A 124 3.36 -8.65 17.74
CA ASP A 124 2.18 -8.78 18.60
C ASP A 124 2.08 -7.65 19.64
N ARG A 125 3.18 -7.01 20.03
CA ARG A 125 3.14 -5.85 20.95
C ARG A 125 2.58 -4.63 20.24
N VAL A 126 2.96 -4.39 18.99
CA VAL A 126 2.40 -3.32 18.14
C VAL A 126 0.92 -3.56 17.87
N LEU A 127 0.54 -4.80 17.55
CA LEU A 127 -0.86 -5.19 17.33
C LEU A 127 -1.73 -4.99 18.59
N ALA A 128 -1.21 -5.39 19.76
CA ALA A 128 -1.88 -5.22 21.04
C ALA A 128 -2.03 -3.74 21.42
N ALA A 129 -0.95 -2.94 21.34
CA ALA A 129 -0.98 -1.50 21.60
C ALA A 129 -1.94 -0.76 20.65
N SER A 130 -2.09 -1.27 19.43
CA SER A 130 -3.02 -0.73 18.43
C SER A 130 -4.47 -1.19 18.62
N GLY A 131 -4.77 -2.09 19.55
CA GLY A 131 -6.11 -2.65 19.77
C GLY A 131 -6.61 -3.46 18.57
N ARG A 132 -5.72 -4.15 17.86
CA ARG A 132 -6.09 -4.84 16.61
C ARG A 132 -6.98 -6.05 16.86
N GLY A 133 -6.67 -6.84 17.89
CA GLY A 133 -7.42 -8.04 18.29
C GLY A 133 -7.06 -9.32 17.54
N HIS A 134 -6.00 -9.30 16.72
CA HIS A 134 -5.41 -10.49 16.11
C HIS A 134 -3.90 -10.48 16.33
N SER A 135 -3.25 -11.61 16.05
CA SER A 135 -1.81 -11.84 16.20
C SER A 135 -1.10 -12.05 14.85
N ALA A 136 0.23 -12.01 14.87
CA ALA A 136 1.04 -12.42 13.74
C ALA A 136 0.79 -13.89 13.34
N ALA A 137 0.46 -14.75 14.32
CA ALA A 137 0.12 -16.14 14.05
C ALA A 137 -1.20 -16.29 13.28
N ASP A 138 -2.20 -15.42 13.54
CA ASP A 138 -3.43 -15.37 12.74
C ASP A 138 -3.12 -15.01 11.28
N THR A 139 -2.19 -14.07 11.07
CA THR A 139 -1.72 -13.71 9.72
C THR A 139 -1.12 -14.90 8.99
N VAL A 140 -0.22 -15.64 9.64
CA VAL A 140 0.38 -16.84 9.03
C VAL A 140 -0.68 -17.87 8.67
N ARG A 141 -1.61 -18.18 9.59
CA ARG A 141 -2.70 -19.13 9.33
C ARG A 141 -3.59 -18.68 8.17
N ALA A 142 -3.96 -17.40 8.11
CA ALA A 142 -4.78 -16.86 7.04
C ALA A 142 -4.11 -16.99 5.66
N PHE A 143 -2.80 -16.69 5.56
CA PHE A 143 -2.03 -16.90 4.33
C PHE A 143 -1.99 -18.38 3.92
N GLU A 144 -1.81 -19.29 4.86
CA GLU A 144 -1.81 -20.73 4.59
C GLU A 144 -3.16 -21.21 4.05
N VAL A 145 -4.25 -20.81 4.71
CA VAL A 145 -5.62 -21.17 4.32
C VAL A 145 -5.93 -20.65 2.91
N LEU A 146 -5.65 -19.38 2.62
CA LEU A 146 -5.86 -18.80 1.29
C LEU A 146 -5.07 -19.55 0.21
N ARG A 147 -3.82 -19.89 0.50
CA ARG A 147 -2.96 -20.63 -0.42
C ARG A 147 -3.52 -22.04 -0.69
N ARG A 148 -4.02 -22.75 0.33
CA ARG A 148 -4.65 -24.07 0.16
C ARG A 148 -5.90 -24.02 -0.72
N GLU A 149 -6.71 -22.97 -0.57
CA GLU A 149 -7.91 -22.74 -1.40
C GLU A 149 -7.62 -22.11 -2.78
N GLY A 150 -6.35 -21.88 -3.10
CA GLY A 150 -5.92 -21.27 -4.36
C GLY A 150 -6.41 -19.83 -4.54
N ILE A 151 -6.62 -19.10 -3.44
CA ILE A 151 -6.99 -17.68 -3.41
C ILE A 151 -5.72 -16.85 -3.24
N ALA A 152 -5.53 -15.83 -4.08
CA ALA A 152 -4.35 -14.98 -4.01
C ALA A 152 -4.40 -14.06 -2.77
N ALA A 153 -3.35 -14.07 -1.95
CA ALA A 153 -3.27 -13.29 -0.72
C ALA A 153 -2.41 -12.03 -0.88
N GLY A 154 -2.95 -10.87 -0.55
CA GLY A 154 -2.20 -9.63 -0.37
C GLY A 154 -2.18 -9.19 1.09
N ALA A 155 -1.25 -8.30 1.46
CA ALA A 155 -1.17 -7.76 2.82
C ALA A 155 -1.12 -6.23 2.84
N GLN A 156 -1.68 -5.67 3.91
CA GLN A 156 -1.57 -4.26 4.26
C GLN A 156 -0.69 -4.12 5.50
N LEU A 157 0.35 -3.29 5.42
CA LEU A 157 1.24 -2.94 6.54
C LEU A 157 1.08 -1.46 6.89
N MET A 158 1.24 -1.14 8.18
CA MET A 158 1.11 0.21 8.72
C MET A 158 2.32 0.57 9.59
N PRO A 159 3.43 1.05 8.99
CA PRO A 159 4.58 1.49 9.77
C PRO A 159 4.23 2.70 10.64
N GLY A 160 4.85 2.77 11.83
CA GLY A 160 4.69 3.87 12.78
C GLY A 160 3.44 3.77 13.66
N LEU A 161 2.86 2.57 13.84
CA LEU A 161 1.80 2.34 14.82
C LEU A 161 2.32 2.51 16.27
N PRO A 162 1.44 2.65 17.29
CA PRO A 162 1.88 2.69 18.68
C PRO A 162 2.75 1.48 19.06
N GLY A 163 3.92 1.76 19.67
CA GLY A 163 4.93 0.76 20.03
C GLY A 163 5.79 0.25 18.86
N ASP A 164 5.57 0.75 17.64
CA ASP A 164 6.34 0.39 16.46
C ASP A 164 7.68 1.13 16.40
N SER A 165 8.60 0.61 15.60
CA SER A 165 9.93 1.18 15.32
C SER A 165 10.33 0.88 13.89
N ARG A 166 11.41 1.51 13.40
CA ARG A 166 11.94 1.22 12.06
C ARG A 166 12.25 -0.28 11.92
N GLU A 167 12.88 -0.86 12.94
CA GLU A 167 13.31 -2.24 12.99
C GLU A 167 12.12 -3.19 12.95
N ARG A 168 11.08 -2.93 13.77
CA ARG A 168 9.84 -3.74 13.79
C ARG A 168 9.04 -3.64 12.49
N SER A 169 9.01 -2.45 11.87
CA SER A 169 8.40 -2.24 10.55
C SER A 169 9.08 -3.05 9.46
N LEU A 170 10.42 -3.07 9.45
CA LEU A 170 11.21 -3.84 8.48
C LEU A 170 11.13 -5.35 8.75
N ASP A 171 11.16 -5.79 10.02
CA ASP A 171 10.90 -7.20 10.39
C ASP A 171 9.51 -7.66 9.92
N SER A 172 8.49 -6.83 10.16
CA SER A 172 7.13 -7.12 9.71
C SER A 172 7.04 -7.29 8.20
N LEU A 173 7.76 -6.47 7.44
CA LEU A 173 7.84 -6.62 6.00
C LEU A 173 8.54 -7.92 5.60
N THR A 174 9.72 -8.21 6.16
CA THR A 174 10.49 -9.42 5.86
C THR A 174 9.64 -10.66 6.07
N ARG A 175 9.01 -10.79 7.25
CA ARG A 175 8.14 -11.92 7.59
C ARG A 175 6.93 -12.02 6.67
N ILE A 176 6.41 -10.91 6.18
CA ILE A 176 5.33 -10.91 5.19
C ILE A 176 5.82 -11.35 3.81
N LEU A 177 7.00 -10.90 3.36
CA LEU A 177 7.58 -11.33 2.10
C LEU A 177 7.84 -12.84 2.08
N ASP A 178 8.21 -13.44 3.22
CA ASP A 178 8.38 -14.90 3.37
C ASP A 178 7.06 -15.67 3.14
N LEU A 179 5.92 -15.04 3.41
CA LEU A 179 4.59 -15.60 3.11
C LEU A 179 4.18 -15.46 1.62
N LYS A 180 5.05 -14.86 0.79
CA LYS A 180 4.89 -14.70 -0.67
C LYS A 180 3.56 -14.04 -1.09
N PRO A 181 3.23 -12.85 -0.57
CA PRO A 181 2.02 -12.12 -0.97
C PRO A 181 2.06 -11.74 -2.44
N VAL A 182 0.90 -11.75 -3.10
CA VAL A 182 0.79 -11.30 -4.50
C VAL A 182 0.85 -9.78 -4.63
N SER A 183 0.62 -9.05 -3.54
CA SER A 183 0.68 -7.58 -3.50
C SER A 183 0.77 -7.04 -2.07
N LEU A 184 1.31 -5.83 -1.95
CA LEU A 184 1.38 -5.10 -0.70
C LEU A 184 0.77 -3.70 -0.78
N ARG A 185 0.24 -3.26 0.37
CA ARG A 185 -0.11 -1.87 0.64
C ARG A 185 0.66 -1.40 1.87
N ILE A 186 1.27 -0.22 1.78
CA ILE A 186 2.07 0.36 2.88
C ILE A 186 1.45 1.70 3.25
N TYR A 187 0.97 1.82 4.48
CA TYR A 187 0.30 3.01 4.99
C TYR A 187 0.96 3.51 6.27
N PRO A 188 1.95 4.41 6.16
CA PRO A 188 2.48 5.09 7.33
C PRO A 188 1.36 5.71 8.16
N THR A 189 1.40 5.45 9.46
CA THR A 189 0.29 5.74 10.36
C THR A 189 0.05 7.24 10.48
N LEU A 190 -1.19 7.67 10.20
CA LEU A 190 -1.64 9.04 10.38
C LEU A 190 -2.50 9.15 11.65
N VAL A 191 -2.40 10.28 12.32
CA VAL A 191 -3.34 10.67 13.37
C VAL A 191 -4.51 11.36 12.69
N VAL A 192 -5.70 10.76 12.78
CA VAL A 192 -6.94 11.29 12.20
C VAL A 192 -7.89 11.70 13.30
N ALA A 193 -8.56 12.85 13.15
CA ALA A 193 -9.57 13.34 14.07
C ALA A 193 -10.68 12.28 14.31
N GLY A 194 -11.21 12.23 15.53
CA GLY A 194 -12.23 11.24 15.92
C GLY A 194 -11.70 9.83 16.20
N THR A 195 -10.39 9.60 16.11
CA THR A 195 -9.76 8.32 16.47
C THR A 195 -9.22 8.34 17.90
N ARG A 196 -9.13 7.17 18.56
CA ARG A 196 -8.44 7.05 19.85
C ARG A 196 -6.96 7.44 19.75
N LEU A 197 -6.34 7.22 18.59
CA LEU A 197 -4.97 7.63 18.31
C LEU A 197 -4.80 9.15 18.37
N ALA A 198 -5.82 9.93 17.99
CA ALA A 198 -5.81 11.38 18.17
C ALA A 198 -5.81 11.79 19.65
N GLY A 199 -6.56 11.08 20.50
CA GLY A 199 -6.50 11.26 21.95
C GLY A 199 -5.10 10.99 22.50
N LEU A 200 -4.52 9.83 22.17
CA LEU A 200 -3.16 9.46 22.59
C LEU A 200 -2.10 10.47 22.13
N TRP A 201 -2.26 11.03 20.93
CA TRP A 201 -1.38 12.08 20.42
C TRP A 201 -1.54 13.39 21.19
N ALA A 202 -2.79 13.83 21.43
CA ALA A 202 -3.07 15.06 22.18
C ALA A 202 -2.57 14.99 23.63
N GLU A 203 -2.58 13.81 24.23
CA GLU A 203 -2.04 13.51 25.57
C GLU A 203 -0.50 13.37 25.58
N GLY A 204 0.17 13.40 24.43
CA GLY A 204 1.62 13.20 24.30
C GLY A 204 2.09 11.76 24.48
N SER A 205 1.17 10.80 24.63
CA SER A 205 1.48 9.36 24.80
C SER A 205 1.78 8.63 23.49
N TYR A 206 1.59 9.30 22.34
CA TYR A 206 1.96 8.79 21.02
C TYR A 206 2.54 9.90 20.15
N THR A 207 3.69 9.63 19.52
CA THR A 207 4.31 10.51 18.53
C THR A 207 4.33 9.81 17.18
N PRO A 208 3.62 10.32 16.16
CA PRO A 208 3.67 9.72 14.83
C PRO A 208 5.00 10.00 14.14
N LEU A 209 5.34 9.17 13.15
CA LEU A 209 6.48 9.44 12.26
C LEU A 209 6.36 10.83 11.61
N THR A 210 7.48 11.52 11.47
CA THR A 210 7.52 12.69 10.58
C THR A 210 7.59 12.23 9.12
N LEU A 211 7.28 13.13 8.19
CA LEU A 211 7.48 12.84 6.76
C LEU A 211 8.97 12.54 6.45
N ALA A 212 9.89 13.21 7.15
CA ALA A 212 11.33 13.02 7.01
C ALA A 212 11.80 11.64 7.48
N ASP A 213 11.12 11.03 8.46
CA ASP A 213 11.42 9.67 8.92
C ASP A 213 10.70 8.60 8.09
N ALA A 214 9.44 8.88 7.71
CA ALA A 214 8.61 7.93 6.99
C ALA A 214 9.09 7.69 5.56
N VAL A 215 9.58 8.72 4.86
CA VAL A 215 10.06 8.58 3.47
C VAL A 215 11.24 7.61 3.37
N PRO A 216 12.33 7.74 4.16
CA PRO A 216 13.42 6.77 4.17
C PRO A 216 13.04 5.36 4.63
N LEU A 217 12.10 5.22 5.58
CA LEU A 217 11.61 3.89 6.00
C LEU A 217 10.82 3.23 4.87
N CYS A 218 9.87 3.95 4.27
CA CYS A 218 9.08 3.43 3.16
C CYS A 218 9.93 3.16 1.92
N ALA A 219 11.03 3.89 1.71
CA ALA A 219 11.99 3.61 0.66
C ALA A 219 12.64 2.24 0.86
N ASP A 220 13.15 1.94 2.06
CA ASP A 220 13.69 0.62 2.39
C ASP A 220 12.65 -0.49 2.16
N MET A 221 11.43 -0.27 2.64
CA MET A 221 10.35 -1.23 2.46
C MET A 221 10.03 -1.46 0.98
N LEU A 222 9.94 -0.39 0.18
CA LEU A 222 9.66 -0.48 -1.25
C LEU A 222 10.80 -1.17 -2.01
N LEU A 223 12.06 -0.90 -1.66
CA LEU A 223 13.21 -1.56 -2.26
C LEU A 223 13.24 -3.06 -1.94
N ALA A 224 12.96 -3.45 -0.70
CA ALA A 224 12.84 -4.86 -0.33
C ALA A 224 11.73 -5.57 -1.11
N CYS A 225 10.57 -4.91 -1.29
CA CYS A 225 9.49 -5.44 -2.13
C CYS A 225 9.92 -5.60 -3.60
N LYS A 226 10.63 -4.61 -4.17
CA LYS A 226 11.17 -4.67 -5.54
C LYS A 226 12.13 -5.85 -5.71
N ARG A 227 13.06 -6.04 -4.77
CA ARG A 227 14.01 -7.17 -4.76
C ARG A 227 13.30 -8.52 -4.66
N ALA A 228 12.21 -8.59 -3.90
CA ALA A 228 11.38 -9.80 -3.79
C ALA A 228 10.41 -10.01 -4.98
N GLY A 229 10.32 -9.07 -5.94
CA GLY A 229 9.36 -9.13 -7.03
C GLY A 229 7.90 -8.93 -6.61
N VAL A 230 7.65 -8.40 -5.41
CA VAL A 230 6.29 -8.20 -4.88
C VAL A 230 5.81 -6.77 -5.16
N PRO A 231 4.68 -6.58 -5.88
CA PRO A 231 4.22 -5.25 -6.22
C PRO A 231 3.59 -4.52 -5.02
N VAL A 232 4.08 -3.32 -4.72
CA VAL A 232 3.41 -2.38 -3.83
C VAL A 232 2.35 -1.61 -4.63
N ILE A 233 1.10 -2.03 -4.50
CA ILE A 233 -0.03 -1.48 -5.28
C ILE A 233 -0.50 -0.13 -4.72
N ARG A 234 -0.18 0.16 -3.45
CA ARG A 234 -0.50 1.44 -2.81
C ARG A 234 0.54 1.77 -1.73
N LEU A 235 1.02 3.02 -1.75
CA LEU A 235 1.87 3.59 -0.72
C LEU A 235 1.25 4.95 -0.31
N GLY A 236 0.84 5.05 0.95
CA GLY A 236 0.04 6.16 1.46
C GLY A 236 -1.46 6.07 1.14
N LEU A 237 -2.28 6.78 1.92
CA LEU A 237 -3.72 6.79 1.76
C LEU A 237 -4.17 7.58 0.52
N GLN A 238 -5.43 7.39 0.10
CA GLN A 238 -6.01 8.14 -1.01
C GLN A 238 -6.33 9.56 -0.58
N PRO A 239 -5.76 10.60 -1.25
CA PRO A 239 -6.15 11.97 -0.98
C PRO A 239 -7.62 12.14 -1.33
N THR A 240 -8.37 12.61 -0.34
CA THR A 240 -9.77 13.03 -0.43
C THR A 240 -9.91 14.25 0.45
N ASP A 241 -10.76 15.20 0.08
CA ASP A 241 -10.96 16.42 0.86
C ASP A 241 -11.31 16.13 2.32
N ILE A 242 -12.07 15.05 2.57
CA ILE A 242 -12.42 14.59 3.90
C ILE A 242 -11.18 14.15 4.67
N LEU A 243 -10.32 13.31 4.07
CA LEU A 243 -9.11 12.84 4.73
C LEU A 243 -8.19 14.01 5.04
N GLU A 244 -7.93 14.88 4.07
CA GLU A 244 -7.00 16.02 4.23
C GLU A 244 -7.42 16.95 5.35
N ARG A 245 -8.72 17.22 5.50
CA ARG A 245 -9.25 18.04 6.61
C ARG A 245 -9.23 17.33 7.96
N SER A 246 -9.11 16.01 7.97
CA SER A 246 -9.21 15.19 9.19
C SER A 246 -7.84 14.75 9.71
N VAL A 247 -6.76 14.85 8.94
CA VAL A 247 -5.41 14.51 9.42
C VAL A 247 -4.93 15.59 10.40
N LEU A 248 -4.61 15.17 11.63
CA LEU A 248 -4.09 16.03 12.68
C LEU A 248 -2.56 15.99 12.74
N ALA A 249 -1.95 14.82 12.52
CA ALA A 249 -0.50 14.63 12.56
C ALA A 249 -0.06 13.38 11.80
N GLY A 250 1.26 13.25 11.59
CA GLY A 250 1.91 12.13 10.91
C GLY A 250 2.35 12.44 9.48
N PRO A 251 2.91 11.45 8.77
CA PRO A 251 3.61 11.66 7.49
C PRO A 251 2.64 11.77 6.30
N TRP A 252 1.74 12.76 6.33
CA TRP A 252 0.81 13.00 5.24
C TRP A 252 1.47 13.75 4.08
N HIS A 253 1.32 13.21 2.87
CA HIS A 253 1.60 13.92 1.63
C HIS A 253 0.76 13.31 0.49
N PRO A 254 0.08 14.11 -0.35
CA PRO A 254 -0.79 13.59 -1.41
C PRO A 254 -0.03 12.75 -2.46
N ALA A 255 1.27 13.03 -2.64
CA ALA A 255 2.17 12.28 -3.51
C ALA A 255 3.26 11.51 -2.72
N LEU A 256 2.93 10.95 -1.55
CA LEU A 256 3.90 10.23 -0.70
C LEU A 256 4.71 9.19 -1.47
N ARG A 257 4.05 8.42 -2.36
CA ARG A 257 4.75 7.45 -3.21
C ARG A 257 5.85 8.09 -4.07
N GLN A 258 5.60 9.26 -4.64
CA GLN A 258 6.60 9.97 -5.46
C GLN A 258 7.80 10.40 -4.60
N LEU A 259 7.58 10.84 -3.36
CA LEU A 259 8.67 11.17 -2.44
C LEU A 259 9.52 9.93 -2.09
N VAL A 260 8.86 8.80 -1.86
CA VAL A 260 9.54 7.53 -1.55
C VAL A 260 10.32 7.00 -2.75
N GLU A 261 9.74 6.99 -3.94
CA GLU A 261 10.46 6.60 -5.17
C GLU A 261 11.62 7.57 -5.40
N GLY A 262 11.40 8.88 -5.26
CA GLY A 262 12.45 9.89 -5.40
C GLY A 262 13.62 9.71 -4.44
N GLU A 263 13.36 9.30 -3.19
CA GLU A 263 14.39 8.93 -2.22
C GLU A 263 15.22 7.72 -2.69
N LEU A 264 14.59 6.69 -3.28
CA LEU A 264 15.32 5.55 -3.85
C LEU A 264 16.24 5.96 -5.00
N TRP A 265 15.75 6.79 -5.92
CA TRP A 265 16.55 7.26 -7.05
C TRP A 265 17.70 8.16 -6.61
N TYR A 266 17.49 8.99 -5.60
CA TYR A 266 18.59 9.77 -5.03
C TYR A 266 19.69 8.89 -4.46
N ARG A 267 19.34 7.84 -3.69
CA ARG A 267 20.36 6.91 -3.16
C ARG A 267 21.14 6.22 -4.27
N LEU A 268 20.48 5.90 -5.39
CA LEU A 268 21.16 5.38 -6.57
C LEU A 268 22.10 6.42 -7.19
N LEU A 269 21.66 7.67 -7.36
CA LEU A 269 22.51 8.77 -7.82
C LEU A 269 23.73 8.95 -6.92
N GLU A 270 23.53 8.99 -5.60
CA GLU A 270 24.59 9.15 -4.61
C GLU A 270 25.59 7.98 -4.67
N ARG A 271 25.09 6.74 -4.78
CA ARG A 271 25.94 5.55 -4.92
C ARG A 271 26.77 5.59 -6.20
N LEU A 272 26.17 5.90 -7.35
CA LEU A 272 26.86 5.91 -8.64
C LEU A 272 27.81 7.11 -8.81
N THR A 273 27.66 8.16 -8.00
CA THR A 273 28.54 9.34 -7.99
C THR A 273 29.55 9.34 -6.83
N ALA A 274 29.59 8.28 -6.02
CA ALA A 274 30.39 8.23 -4.79
C ALA A 274 31.91 8.41 -5.00
N GLY A 275 32.44 8.05 -6.18
CA GLY A 275 33.85 8.22 -6.53
C GLY A 275 34.19 9.50 -7.32
N LEU A 276 33.20 10.35 -7.62
CA LEU A 276 33.40 11.55 -8.42
C LEU A 276 33.82 12.75 -7.55
N ALA A 277 34.66 13.62 -8.11
CA ALA A 277 35.10 14.84 -7.46
C ALA A 277 34.00 15.93 -7.50
N ALA A 278 34.00 16.82 -6.50
CA ALA A 278 33.15 18.01 -6.53
C ALA A 278 33.45 18.87 -7.77
N GLY A 279 32.41 19.46 -8.36
CA GLY A 279 32.46 20.18 -9.63
C GLY A 279 32.30 19.29 -10.86
N THR A 280 32.23 17.96 -10.72
CA THR A 280 32.01 17.07 -11.86
C THR A 280 30.60 17.29 -12.43
N GLU A 281 30.55 17.54 -13.73
CA GLU A 281 29.31 17.59 -14.50
C GLU A 281 28.90 16.19 -14.95
N VAL A 282 27.63 15.86 -14.72
CA VAL A 282 27.07 14.54 -15.01
C VAL A 282 25.73 14.69 -15.75
N SER A 283 25.60 13.97 -16.85
CA SER A 283 24.32 13.80 -17.54
C SER A 283 23.70 12.46 -17.16
N VAL A 284 22.37 12.42 -17.02
CA VAL A 284 21.63 11.24 -16.54
C VAL A 284 20.67 10.76 -17.61
N ALA A 285 20.61 9.44 -17.83
CA ALA A 285 19.60 8.79 -18.64
C ALA A 285 18.85 7.73 -17.82
N CYS A 286 17.53 7.67 -17.98
CA CYS A 286 16.66 6.69 -17.32
C CYS A 286 15.42 6.41 -18.18
N ALA A 287 14.58 5.44 -17.80
CA ALA A 287 13.32 5.21 -18.50
C ALA A 287 12.42 6.48 -18.43
N PRO A 288 11.71 6.86 -19.51
CA PRO A 288 10.94 8.12 -19.55
C PRO A 288 9.93 8.26 -18.40
N ALA A 289 9.32 7.16 -17.97
CA ALA A 289 8.38 7.14 -16.84
C ALA A 289 9.02 7.46 -15.48
N ARG A 290 10.35 7.46 -15.38
CA ARG A 290 11.13 7.65 -14.14
C ARG A 290 11.79 9.01 -14.03
N ILE A 291 11.74 9.84 -15.07
CA ILE A 291 12.39 11.17 -15.06
C ILE A 291 11.98 11.98 -13.83
N SER A 292 10.68 12.00 -13.51
CA SER A 292 10.20 12.75 -12.34
C SER A 292 10.72 12.18 -11.02
N ASP A 293 10.90 10.87 -10.92
CA ASP A 293 11.40 10.23 -9.71
C ASP A 293 12.90 10.52 -9.55
N VAL A 294 13.67 10.48 -10.64
CA VAL A 294 15.10 10.80 -10.67
C VAL A 294 15.37 12.26 -10.33
N VAL A 295 14.64 13.19 -10.97
CA VAL A 295 14.77 14.64 -10.71
C VAL A 295 14.31 14.98 -9.28
N GLY A 296 13.31 14.27 -8.77
CA GLY A 296 12.68 14.53 -7.49
C GLY A 296 11.73 15.74 -7.52
N GLN A 297 10.82 15.79 -6.55
CA GLN A 297 9.87 16.89 -6.42
C GLN A 297 10.63 18.23 -6.30
N ARG A 298 10.25 19.24 -7.11
CA ARG A 298 10.94 20.54 -7.13
C ARG A 298 12.46 20.44 -7.36
N ARG A 299 12.91 19.42 -8.11
CA ARG A 299 14.34 19.15 -8.41
C ARG A 299 15.18 18.81 -7.16
N ALA A 300 14.52 18.39 -6.07
CA ALA A 300 15.18 18.17 -4.78
C ALA A 300 16.36 17.19 -4.85
N ASN A 301 16.30 16.15 -5.68
CA ASN A 301 17.40 15.19 -5.79
C ASN A 301 18.65 15.83 -6.39
N LEU A 302 18.47 16.70 -7.39
CA LEU A 302 19.57 17.37 -8.07
C LEU A 302 20.23 18.39 -7.14
N SER A 303 19.42 19.22 -6.46
CA SER A 303 19.91 20.18 -5.48
C SER A 303 20.62 19.48 -4.31
N ARG A 304 20.02 18.42 -3.77
CA ARG A 304 20.60 17.64 -2.66
C ARG A 304 21.93 16.99 -3.04
N LEU A 305 22.08 16.53 -4.29
CA LEU A 305 23.33 15.94 -4.78
C LEU A 305 24.41 17.00 -4.95
N LEU A 306 24.06 18.18 -5.49
CA LEU A 306 24.97 19.33 -5.59
C LEU A 306 25.44 19.79 -4.21
N GLU A 307 24.52 20.00 -3.28
CA GLU A 307 24.82 20.47 -1.92
C GLU A 307 25.71 19.50 -1.14
N ARG A 308 25.45 18.18 -1.24
CA ARG A 308 26.15 17.17 -0.44
C ARG A 308 27.43 16.64 -1.08
N ARG A 309 27.51 16.64 -2.40
CA ARG A 309 28.61 16.00 -3.15
C ARG A 309 29.33 16.95 -4.12
N GLY A 310 28.82 18.16 -4.32
CA GLY A 310 29.34 19.09 -5.31
C GLY A 310 29.12 18.65 -6.76
N ILE A 311 28.26 17.64 -7.01
CA ILE A 311 28.04 17.09 -8.35
C ILE A 311 26.95 17.89 -9.08
N VAL A 312 27.25 18.34 -10.28
CA VAL A 312 26.34 19.15 -11.09
C VAL A 312 25.64 18.24 -12.10
N ILE A 313 24.32 18.06 -11.96
CA ILE A 313 23.53 17.35 -12.97
C ILE A 313 23.15 18.32 -14.10
N THR A 314 23.73 18.12 -15.28
CA THR A 314 23.52 18.99 -16.45
C THR A 314 22.20 18.70 -17.16
N GLY A 315 21.68 17.48 -17.05
CA GLY A 315 20.40 17.09 -17.62
C GLY A 315 19.96 15.68 -17.22
N VAL A 316 18.64 15.45 -17.27
CA VAL A 316 18.03 14.12 -17.10
C VAL A 316 17.18 13.81 -18.33
N ALA A 317 17.58 12.82 -19.11
CA ALA A 317 16.93 12.43 -20.36
C ALA A 317 16.21 11.09 -20.24
N GLY A 318 15.10 10.96 -20.97
CA GLY A 318 14.36 9.71 -21.12
C GLY A 318 14.96 8.85 -22.23
N CYS A 319 15.37 7.63 -21.90
CA CYS A 319 15.85 6.61 -22.84
C CYS A 319 14.82 5.49 -22.96
N PRO A 320 14.09 5.35 -24.09
CA PRO A 320 13.03 4.35 -24.25
C PRO A 320 13.49 2.90 -24.10
N THR A 321 14.79 2.63 -24.31
CA THR A 321 15.39 1.30 -24.20
C THR A 321 15.96 1.01 -22.80
N ALA A 322 15.97 2.00 -21.89
CA ALA A 322 16.45 1.80 -20.52
C ALA A 322 15.48 0.90 -19.73
N ALA A 323 16.04 0.01 -18.91
CA ALA A 323 15.23 -0.82 -18.03
C ALA A 323 14.55 0.06 -16.94
N PRO A 324 13.31 -0.28 -16.52
CA PRO A 324 12.47 0.62 -15.70
C PRO A 324 13.05 1.07 -14.36
N ASP A 325 13.97 0.31 -13.79
CA ASP A 325 14.56 0.55 -12.46
C ASP A 325 16.09 0.73 -12.56
N THR A 326 16.57 1.21 -13.72
CA THR A 326 18.00 1.47 -13.99
C THR A 326 18.27 2.93 -14.32
N LEU A 327 19.51 3.34 -14.07
CA LEU A 327 20.02 4.67 -14.33
C LEU A 327 21.40 4.58 -14.96
N THR A 328 21.66 5.45 -15.93
CA THR A 328 22.97 5.63 -16.56
C THR A 328 23.45 7.06 -16.35
N LEU A 329 24.69 7.21 -15.87
CA LEU A 329 25.38 8.49 -15.73
C LEU A 329 26.52 8.58 -16.75
N THR A 330 26.67 9.73 -17.40
CA THR A 330 27.78 10.02 -18.30
C THR A 330 28.47 11.30 -17.86
N HIS A 331 29.79 11.23 -17.68
CA HIS A 331 30.68 12.33 -17.30
C HIS A 331 31.98 12.25 -18.12
N ALA A 332 32.89 13.22 -17.95
CA ALA A 332 34.14 13.28 -18.73
C ALA A 332 35.04 12.04 -18.60
N GLY A 333 34.92 11.29 -17.49
CA GLY A 333 35.68 10.08 -17.22
C GLY A 333 35.04 8.78 -17.72
N GLY A 334 33.84 8.85 -18.32
CA GLY A 334 33.14 7.70 -18.88
C GLY A 334 31.67 7.61 -18.50
N THR A 335 31.12 6.41 -18.67
CA THR A 335 29.72 6.09 -18.40
C THR A 335 29.63 4.99 -17.34
N VAL A 336 28.76 5.19 -16.36
CA VAL A 336 28.43 4.19 -15.34
C VAL A 336 26.93 3.96 -15.32
N ALA A 337 26.51 2.70 -15.17
CA ALA A 337 25.11 2.34 -15.04
C ALA A 337 24.87 1.51 -13.78
N GLY A 338 23.67 1.59 -13.23
CA GLY A 338 23.25 0.76 -12.10
C GLY A 338 21.73 0.72 -11.94
N GLY A 339 21.26 -0.34 -11.30
CA GLY A 339 19.86 -0.59 -10.96
C GLY A 339 19.55 -0.29 -9.50
N LEU A 340 18.27 -0.04 -9.19
CA LEU A 340 17.80 0.12 -7.81
C LEU A 340 18.00 -1.16 -6.98
N THR A 341 17.89 -2.33 -7.60
CA THR A 341 17.92 -3.63 -6.91
C THR A 341 19.30 -4.27 -6.82
N ASP A 342 20.29 -3.71 -7.51
CA ASP A 342 21.70 -4.10 -7.45
C ASP A 342 22.32 -3.89 -6.05
#